data_AF-A0ABD2Q520-F1
#
_entry.id   AF-A0ABD2Q520-F1
#
_cell.length_a   1.000
_cell.length_b   1.000
_cell.length_c   1.000
_cell.angle_alpha   90.00
_cell.angle_beta   90.00
_cell.angle_gamma   90.00
#
_symmetry.space_group_name_H-M   'P 1'
#
loop_
_entity.id
_entity.type
_entity.pdbx_description
1 polymer ?
#
loop_
_entity_poly.entity_id
_entity_poly.type
_entity_poly.pdbx_seq_one_letter_code
_entity_poly.pdbx_strand_id
1 'polypeptide(L)' 'MHGFDSDGSARNAEGQVFDWWTTETKQNYNETQTCFINQMDKFEYRCLKGNGPLTISENFSDNMGFHLAFEAFRRLVDKG' A
#
# COMPACT_ATOMS: atom_id res chain seq x y z
N MET A 1 -1.04 8.03 -4.27
CA MET A 1 -1.33 6.69 -3.68
C MET A 1 -1.29 6.73 -2.18
N HIS A 2 -0.45 7.59 -1.59
CA HIS A 2 -0.49 7.94 -0.18
C HIS A 2 -1.87 8.26 0.41
N GLY A 3 -2.83 8.76 -0.37
CA GLY A 3 -4.22 8.89 0.09
C GLY A 3 -4.91 7.57 0.48
N PHE A 4 -4.29 6.42 0.21
CA PHE A 4 -4.78 5.07 0.55
C PHE A 4 -3.73 4.24 1.31
N ASP A 5 -2.64 4.84 1.77
CA ASP A 5 -1.69 4.16 2.65
C ASP A 5 -2.21 4.12 4.10
N SER A 6 -1.40 3.65 5.06
CA SER A 6 -1.85 3.51 6.45
C SER A 6 -2.45 4.79 7.05
N ASP A 7 -1.91 5.97 6.76
CA ASP A 7 -2.47 7.24 7.27
C ASP A 7 -3.59 7.75 6.35
N GLY A 8 -3.39 7.70 5.03
CA GLY A 8 -4.38 8.20 4.07
C GLY A 8 -5.69 7.42 4.12
N SER A 9 -5.62 6.09 4.27
CA SER A 9 -6.79 5.20 4.33
C SER A 9 -7.75 5.54 5.48
N ALA A 10 -7.26 6.13 6.57
CA ALA A 10 -8.07 6.55 7.70
C ALA A 10 -8.78 7.91 7.49
N ARG A 11 -8.56 8.58 6.35
CA ARG A 11 -9.11 9.91 6.06
C ARG A 11 -10.17 9.84 4.96
N ASN A 12 -11.29 10.52 5.16
CA ASN A 12 -12.31 10.68 4.12
C ASN A 12 -11.87 11.67 3.02
N ALA A 13 -12.73 11.91 2.04
CA ALA A 13 -12.44 12.81 0.91
C ALA A 13 -12.16 14.26 1.34
N GLU A 14 -12.69 14.67 2.50
CA GLU A 14 -12.48 15.98 3.11
C GLU A 14 -11.21 16.05 3.98
N GLY A 15 -10.46 14.95 4.09
CA GLY A 15 -9.21 14.84 4.85
C GLY A 15 -9.41 14.59 6.36
N GLN A 16 -10.65 14.36 6.80
CA GLN A 16 -11.00 14.11 8.20
C GLN A 16 -10.76 12.64 8.56
N VAL A 17 -10.22 12.38 9.75
CA VAL A 17 -10.07 11.02 10.26
C VAL A 17 -11.45 10.43 10.53
N PHE A 18 -11.84 9.45 9.71
CA PHE A 18 -13.16 8.84 9.75
C PHE A 18 -13.05 7.43 9.16
N ASP A 19 -13.64 6.44 9.83
CA ASP A 19 -13.69 5.08 9.31
C ASP A 19 -14.79 4.96 8.25
N TRP A 20 -14.43 5.20 6.99
CA TRP A 20 -15.36 5.14 5.85
C TRP A 20 -15.43 3.75 5.20
N TRP A 21 -14.74 2.76 5.76
CA TRP A 21 -14.62 1.43 5.18
C TRP A 21 -15.67 0.50 5.78
N THR A 22 -16.17 -0.43 4.97
CA THR A 22 -16.88 -1.58 5.56
C THR A 22 -15.90 -2.44 6.35
N THR A 23 -16.41 -3.19 7.33
CA THR A 23 -15.58 -4.10 8.14
C THR A 23 -14.81 -5.09 7.27
N GLU A 24 -15.44 -5.64 6.23
CA GLU A 24 -14.81 -6.58 5.30
C GLU A 24 -13.65 -5.93 4.54
N THR A 25 -13.87 -4.74 3.97
CA THR A 25 -12.82 -4.02 3.23
C THR A 25 -11.64 -3.71 4.15
N LYS A 26 -11.90 -3.28 5.38
CA LYS A 26 -10.86 -2.94 6.36
C LYS A 26 -10.04 -4.17 6.76
N GLN A 27 -10.70 -5.32 6.91
CA GLN A 27 -10.01 -6.58 7.20
C GLN A 27 -9.07 -6.98 6.05
N ASN A 28 -9.57 -6.99 4.81
CA ASN A 28 -8.77 -7.34 3.63
C ASN A 28 -7.55 -6.42 3.46
N TYR A 29 -7.71 -5.14 3.78
CA TYR A 29 -6.61 -4.18 3.76
C TYR A 29 -5.56 -4.45 4.83
N ASN A 30 -5.98 -4.70 6.07
CA ASN A 30 -5.06 -5.05 7.15
C ASN A 30 -4.28 -6.34 6.85
N GLU A 31 -4.93 -7.34 6.24
CA GLU A 31 -4.28 -8.57 5.78
C GLU A 31 -3.21 -8.27 4.72
N THR A 32 -3.54 -7.40 3.76
CA THR A 32 -2.59 -6.96 2.73
C THR A 32 -1.41 -6.20 3.33
N GLN A 33 -1.65 -5.24 4.23
CA GLN A 33 -0.57 -4.51 4.92
C GLN A 33 0.35 -5.45 5.71
N THR A 34 -0.24 -6.43 6.40
CA THR A 34 0.52 -7.45 7.15
C THR A 34 1.44 -8.26 6.24
N CYS A 35 1.01 -8.57 5.01
CA CYS A 35 1.86 -9.24 4.02
C CYS A 35 3.13 -8.43 3.70
N PHE A 36 2.97 -7.13 3.43
CA PHE A 36 4.09 -6.23 3.13
C PHE A 36 5.00 -5.99 4.34
N ILE A 37 4.44 -5.85 5.54
CA ILE A 37 5.22 -5.75 6.79
C ILE A 37 6.12 -6.99 6.92
N ASN A 38 5.54 -8.18 6.79
CA ASN A 38 6.28 -9.44 6.89
C ASN A 38 7.34 -9.60 5.79
N GLN A 39 7.11 -9.08 4.59
CA GLN A 39 8.10 -9.07 3.52
C GLN A 39 9.31 -8.21 3.91
N MET A 40 9.06 -7.02 4.43
CA MET A 40 10.09 -6.05 4.77
C MET A 40 10.86 -6.42 6.04
N ASP A 41 10.23 -7.06 7.02
CA ASP A 41 10.90 -7.58 8.22
C ASP A 41 11.89 -8.73 7.90
N LYS A 42 11.69 -9.41 6.75
CA LYS A 42 12.61 -10.44 6.25
C LYS A 42 13.71 -9.87 5.36
N PHE A 43 13.62 -8.60 4.97
CA PHE A 43 14.62 -7.97 4.13
C PHE A 43 15.86 -7.65 4.97
N GLU A 44 17.04 -7.99 4.46
CA GLU A 44 18.31 -7.66 5.10
C GLU A 44 19.30 -7.15 4.05
N TYR A 45 19.95 -6.03 4.34
CA TYR A 45 20.96 -5.44 3.46
C TYR A 45 22.14 -4.95 4.29
N ARG A 46 23.34 -5.43 3.95
CA ARG A 46 24.60 -5.07 4.65
C ARG A 46 24.50 -5.21 6.18
N CYS A 47 23.95 -6.35 6.64
CA CYS A 47 23.72 -6.65 8.06
C CYS A 47 22.70 -5.74 8.77
N LEU A 48 21.96 -4.92 8.02
CA LEU A 48 20.83 -4.13 8.53
C LEU A 48 19.53 -4.82 8.15
N LYS A 49 18.70 -5.10 9.15
CA LYS A 49 17.35 -5.63 8.94
C LYS A 49 16.41 -4.50 8.54
N GLY A 50 15.51 -4.81 7.62
CA GLY A 50 14.36 -3.98 7.33
C GLY A 50 13.46 -3.81 8.56
N ASN A 51 12.66 -2.75 8.54
CA ASN A 51 11.64 -2.50 9.54
C ASN A 51 10.33 -2.31 8.78
N GLY A 52 9.55 -3.39 8.66
CA GLY A 52 8.29 -3.39 7.95
C GLY A 52 7.30 -2.38 8.49
N PRO A 53 7.03 -2.33 9.82
CA PRO A 53 6.12 -1.35 10.39
C PRO A 53 6.52 0.10 10.12
N LEU A 54 7.82 0.41 10.10
CA LEU A 54 8.31 1.76 9.81
C LEU A 54 8.16 2.15 8.34
N THR A 55 8.25 1.18 7.43
CA THR A 55 8.36 1.45 5.99
C THR A 55 7.10 1.12 5.21
N ILE A 56 6.06 0.59 5.87
CA ILE A 56 4.85 0.10 5.22
C ILE A 56 4.12 1.17 4.40
N SER A 57 4.05 2.42 4.87
CA SER A 57 3.32 3.49 4.19
C SER A 57 3.87 3.75 2.78
N GLU A 58 5.19 3.89 2.69
CA GLU A 58 5.92 4.14 1.44
C GLU A 58 5.93 2.88 0.56
N ASN A 59 6.31 1.72 1.12
CA ASN A 59 6.39 0.48 0.35
C ASN A 59 5.03 0.07 -0.24
N PHE A 60 3.94 0.28 0.49
CA PHE A 60 2.59 0.00 0.01
C PHE A 60 2.22 0.96 -1.14
N SER A 61 2.48 2.26 -0.97
CA SER A 61 2.23 3.26 -2.01
C SER A 61 3.04 3.03 -3.28
N ASP A 62 4.32 2.67 -3.15
CA ASP A 62 5.22 2.36 -4.27
C ASP A 62 4.73 1.15 -5.07
N ASN A 63 4.40 0.06 -4.38
CA ASN A 63 3.89 -1.15 -5.03
C ASN A 63 2.56 -0.89 -5.75
N MET A 64 1.66 -0.14 -5.12
CA MET A 64 0.39 0.20 -5.75
C MET A 64 0.62 1.12 -6.96
N GLY A 65 1.62 2.01 -6.92
CA GLY A 65 1.98 2.92 -8.00
C GLY A 65 2.54 2.20 -9.21
N PHE A 66 3.47 1.30 -8.96
CA PHE A 66 4.01 0.46 -10.01
C PHE A 66 2.92 -0.41 -10.66
N HIS A 67 2.02 -0.99 -9.87
CA HIS A 67 0.94 -1.82 -10.39
C HIS A 67 -0.01 -1.03 -11.30
N LEU A 68 -0.47 0.15 -10.87
CA LEU A 68 -1.35 1.01 -11.67
C LEU A 68 -0.64 1.52 -12.93
N ALA A 69 0.63 1.90 -12.83
CA ALA A 69 1.41 2.34 -13.98
C ALA A 69 1.56 1.22 -15.02
N PHE A 70 1.84 -0.01 -14.57
CA PHE A 70 1.93 -1.18 -15.44
C PHE A 70 0.59 -1.51 -16.10
N GLU A 71 -0.51 -1.45 -15.35
CA GLU A 71 -1.84 -1.67 -15.91
C GLU A 71 -2.21 -0.60 -16.95
N ALA A 72 -1.93 0.68 -16.66
CA ALA A 72 -2.13 1.77 -17.59
C ALA A 72 -1.32 1.58 -18.88
N PHE A 73 -0.06 1.16 -18.76
CA PHE A 73 0.80 0.83 -19.88
C PHE A 73 0.23 -0.32 -20.72
N ARG A 74 -0.20 -1.42 -20.09
CA ARG A 74 -0.84 -2.54 -20.79
C ARG A 74 -2.07 -2.11 -21.57
N ARG A 75 -2.96 -1.33 -20.96
CA ARG A 75 -4.16 -0.79 -21.62
C ARG A 75 -3.83 0.14 -22.78
N LEU A 76 -2.70 0.84 -22.73
CA LEU A 76 -2.22 1.68 -23.82
C LEU A 76 -1.75 0.82 -25.00
N VAL A 77 -0.97 -0.23 -24.72
CA VAL A 77 -0.45 -1.16 -25.74
C VAL A 77 -1.58 -1.98 -26.37
N ASP A 78 -2.52 -2.49 -25.58
CA ASP A 78 -3.66 -3.31 -26.07
C ASP A 78 -4.64 -2.52 -26.96
N LYS A 79 -4.57 -1.19 -26.97
CA LYS A 79 -5.37 -0.31 -27.84
C LYS A 79 -4.71 0.03 -29.18
N GLY A 80 -3.44 -0.34 -29.37
CA GLY A 80 -2.68 -0.17 -30.61
C GLY A 80 -2.74 -1.40 -31.51
#